data_AF-A0ABD0YV79-F1
#
_entry.id   AF-A0ABD0YV79-F1
#
_cell.length_a   1.000
_cell.length_b   1.000
_cell.length_c   1.000
_cell.angle_alpha   90.00
_cell.angle_beta   90.00
_cell.angle_gamma   90.00
#
_symmetry.space_group_name_H-M   'P 1'
#
loop_
_entity.id
_entity.type
_entity.pdbx_description
1 polymer ?
#
loop_
_entity_poly.entity_id
_entity_poly.type
_entity_poly.pdbx_seq_one_letter_code
_entity_poly.pdbx_strand_id
1 'polypeptide(L)'
;MGIEDDEPLDKLFPALIECFGVIICGYAAGRIGVITPQQSKGLATFVGTFSLPSLIFMSLATLDLSSVCWYFLLSILVSKAIVFTSVLLITLLVTRPVDPGKAGLYAIFCTQSNDFAIGFPIILSAYGKSHPEFVSYLYLLAPVSLVMLNPIGFVLMEIGKMKSRGGGTSYQLLKSTVTNIATNPVVFMTALGIAGNFIFRHNVPTALAGLLNVFGSAFTASALFLLGLHMVGKVQTLQGTALIVPGILITVKELMLPVVVREVTSLILHASSVNSSASTDMSNYGFLYGTLPAAPGVFVYATSYALDVDLIASAMVACTFLSAPLMFVSAKMVSVSNLSPTDFFPTLEKFDFDLSIAGLVACLWLLALFIGLGKFKKFPQRITLFLIISQMVGCIGILVGYIGVPNIGYIKYSLVTFGNFSSSLWAACLAVTMVLIESRNFAFLKKIQPAFIGLSWGIPLLFVARV
;
A
#
# COMPACT_ATOMS: atom_id res chain seq x y z
N MET A 1 -31.37 -24.08 9.07
CA MET A 1 -30.87 -22.95 8.27
C MET A 1 -29.58 -22.52 8.91
N GLY A 2 -28.46 -22.99 8.37
CA GLY A 2 -27.14 -22.69 8.90
C GLY A 2 -26.85 -21.21 8.73
N ILE A 3 -26.39 -20.58 9.81
CA ILE A 3 -25.77 -19.27 9.76
C ILE A 3 -24.49 -19.49 8.96
N GLU A 4 -24.48 -19.09 7.69
CA GLU A 4 -23.23 -18.88 6.95
C GLU A 4 -22.51 -17.74 7.66
N ASP A 5 -21.67 -18.10 8.64
CA ASP A 5 -20.63 -17.24 9.16
C ASP A 5 -19.63 -17.01 8.01
N ASP A 6 -20.00 -16.13 7.07
CA ASP A 6 -19.08 -15.58 6.08
C ASP A 6 -17.90 -15.00 6.84
N GLU A 7 -16.77 -15.72 6.82
CA GLU A 7 -15.50 -15.28 7.38
C GLU A 7 -15.23 -13.85 6.87
N PRO A 8 -14.73 -12.93 7.70
CA PRO A 8 -14.35 -11.57 7.28
C PRO A 8 -13.44 -11.56 6.02
N LEU A 9 -12.75 -12.66 5.78
CA LEU A 9 -11.83 -12.90 4.67
C LEU A 9 -12.49 -13.09 3.32
N ASP A 10 -13.69 -13.69 3.28
CA ASP A 10 -14.43 -13.90 2.03
C ASP A 10 -14.95 -12.57 1.46
N LYS A 11 -15.03 -11.51 2.28
CA LYS A 11 -15.43 -10.16 1.86
C LYS A 11 -14.26 -9.26 1.45
N LEU A 12 -13.05 -9.57 1.91
CA LEU A 12 -11.86 -8.80 1.56
C LEU A 12 -11.48 -8.93 0.09
N PHE A 13 -11.55 -10.15 -0.45
CA PHE A 13 -11.21 -10.41 -1.86
C PHE A 13 -12.15 -9.66 -2.83
N PRO A 14 -13.49 -9.72 -2.68
CA PRO A 14 -14.42 -8.86 -3.41
C PRO A 14 -14.10 -7.37 -3.24
N ALA A 15 -13.84 -6.89 -2.01
CA ALA A 15 -13.54 -5.48 -1.78
C ALA A 15 -12.27 -5.01 -2.50
N LEU A 16 -11.23 -5.84 -2.55
CA LEU A 16 -10.03 -5.57 -3.34
C LEU A 16 -10.35 -5.55 -4.84
N ILE A 17 -11.09 -6.53 -5.35
CA ILE A 17 -11.52 -6.57 -6.76
C ILE A 17 -12.34 -5.33 -7.11
N GLU A 18 -13.27 -4.91 -6.25
CA GLU A 18 -14.06 -3.69 -6.43
C GLU A 18 -13.15 -2.46 -6.47
N CYS A 19 -12.25 -2.32 -5.50
CA CYS A 19 -11.35 -1.18 -5.43
C CYS A 19 -10.44 -1.08 -6.66
N PHE A 20 -9.73 -2.16 -6.98
CA PHE A 20 -8.80 -2.20 -8.10
C PHE A 20 -9.51 -2.25 -9.45
N GLY A 21 -10.69 -2.85 -9.54
CA GLY A 21 -11.53 -2.85 -10.72
C GLY A 21 -11.95 -1.44 -11.11
N VAL A 22 -12.39 -0.63 -10.14
CA VAL A 22 -12.73 0.79 -10.37
C VAL A 22 -11.49 1.60 -10.80
N ILE A 23 -10.33 1.35 -10.19
CA ILE A 23 -9.05 1.96 -10.61
C ILE A 23 -8.72 1.59 -12.07
N ILE A 24 -8.85 0.32 -12.45
CA ILE A 24 -8.59 -0.15 -13.83
C ILE A 24 -9.55 0.50 -14.82
N CYS A 25 -10.83 0.61 -14.48
CA CYS A 25 -11.82 1.32 -15.29
C CYS A 25 -11.43 2.79 -15.50
N GLY A 26 -10.98 3.48 -14.44
CA GLY A 26 -10.47 4.84 -14.53
C GLY A 26 -9.26 4.95 -15.45
N TYR A 27 -8.29 4.04 -15.31
CA TYR A 27 -7.12 3.99 -16.17
C TYR A 27 -7.50 3.75 -17.64
N ALA A 28 -8.40 2.81 -17.93
CA ALA A 28 -8.87 2.51 -19.27
C ALA A 28 -9.58 3.72 -19.89
N ALA A 29 -10.48 4.38 -19.14
CA ALA A 29 -11.20 5.56 -19.59
C ALA A 29 -10.25 6.72 -19.96
N GLY A 30 -9.23 6.97 -19.14
CA GLY A 30 -8.22 7.98 -19.43
C GLY A 30 -7.29 7.57 -20.58
N ARG A 31 -6.96 6.29 -20.70
CA ARG A 31 -6.08 5.78 -21.77
C ARG A 31 -6.72 5.81 -23.15
N ILE A 32 -8.02 5.50 -23.22
CA ILE A 32 -8.82 5.55 -24.46
C ILE A 32 -9.22 6.99 -24.79
N GLY A 33 -9.10 7.92 -23.85
CA GLY A 33 -9.44 9.34 -24.04
C GLY A 33 -10.93 9.64 -23.86
N VAL A 34 -11.69 8.72 -23.27
CA VAL A 34 -13.11 8.95 -22.89
C VAL A 34 -13.20 10.10 -21.89
N ILE A 35 -12.25 10.15 -20.96
CA ILE A 35 -12.09 11.25 -20.00
C ILE A 35 -10.78 11.97 -20.29
N THR A 36 -10.91 13.22 -20.70
CA THR A 36 -9.78 14.12 -20.96
C THR A 36 -9.11 14.57 -19.65
N PRO A 37 -7.85 15.01 -19.67
CA PRO A 37 -7.18 15.59 -18.49
C PRO A 37 -7.95 16.77 -17.87
N GLN A 38 -8.63 17.58 -18.70
CA GLN A 38 -9.46 18.69 -18.25
C GLN A 38 -10.69 18.20 -17.47
N GLN A 39 -11.38 17.16 -17.96
CA GLN A 39 -12.49 16.53 -17.25
C GLN A 39 -12.02 15.85 -15.95
N SER A 40 -10.86 15.21 -15.98
CA SER A 40 -10.23 14.61 -14.78
C SER A 40 -10.01 15.66 -13.68
N LYS A 41 -9.57 16.87 -14.04
CA LYS A 41 -9.42 17.99 -13.09
C LYS A 41 -10.75 18.44 -12.50
N GLY A 42 -11.82 18.45 -13.30
CA GLY A 42 -13.18 18.73 -12.83
C GLY A 42 -13.64 17.69 -11.81
N LEU A 43 -13.47 16.41 -12.12
CA LEU A 43 -13.77 15.29 -11.21
C LEU A 43 -12.96 15.38 -9.92
N ALA A 44 -11.67 15.70 -10.00
CA ALA A 44 -10.81 15.91 -8.84
C ALA A 44 -11.32 17.04 -7.93
N THR A 45 -11.83 18.13 -8.52
CA THR A 45 -12.41 19.25 -7.78
C THR A 45 -13.69 18.82 -7.07
N PHE A 46 -14.58 18.09 -7.74
CA PHE A 46 -15.78 17.54 -7.10
C PHE A 46 -15.44 16.63 -5.90
N VAL A 47 -14.54 15.67 -6.10
CA VAL A 47 -14.11 14.72 -5.07
C VAL A 47 -13.48 15.44 -3.88
N GLY A 48 -12.55 16.36 -4.14
CA GLY A 48 -11.78 17.05 -3.10
C GLY A 48 -12.53 18.16 -2.37
N THR A 49 -13.51 18.82 -3.01
CA THR A 49 -14.21 19.99 -2.44
C THR A 49 -15.58 19.66 -1.87
N PHE A 50 -16.27 18.64 -2.38
CA PHE A 50 -17.63 18.30 -1.93
C PHE A 50 -17.70 16.93 -1.28
N SER A 51 -17.25 15.89 -2.01
CA SER A 51 -17.49 14.51 -1.61
C SER A 51 -16.67 14.09 -0.38
N LEU A 52 -15.34 14.27 -0.42
CA LEU A 52 -14.45 13.95 0.69
C LEU A 52 -14.73 14.78 1.95
N PRO A 53 -14.82 16.12 1.86
CA PRO A 53 -15.34 16.98 2.93
C PRO A 53 -16.59 16.45 3.64
N SER A 54 -17.62 16.12 2.86
CA SER A 54 -18.90 15.67 3.40
C SER A 54 -18.77 14.34 4.15
N LEU A 55 -18.00 13.40 3.59
CA LEU A 55 -17.70 12.12 4.23
C LEU A 55 -16.99 12.32 5.58
N ILE A 56 -15.90 13.08 5.60
CA ILE A 56 -15.10 13.33 6.83
C ILE A 56 -15.95 13.98 7.91
N PHE A 57 -16.66 15.06 7.56
CA PHE A 57 -17.49 15.76 8.53
C PHE A 57 -18.54 14.84 9.12
N MET A 58 -19.27 14.10 8.26
CA MET A 58 -20.33 13.23 8.72
C MET A 58 -19.81 12.14 9.64
N SER A 59 -18.73 11.46 9.24
CA SER A 59 -18.11 10.41 10.04
C SER A 59 -17.61 10.90 11.40
N LEU A 60 -17.05 12.11 11.48
CA LEU A 60 -16.58 12.69 12.75
C LEU A 60 -17.72 13.27 13.60
N ALA A 61 -18.73 13.87 12.98
CA ALA A 61 -19.86 14.45 13.70
C ALA A 61 -20.73 13.38 14.35
N THR A 62 -20.75 12.16 13.83
CA THR A 62 -21.47 11.00 14.41
C THR A 62 -20.58 10.10 15.27
N LEU A 63 -19.26 10.33 15.32
CA LEU A 63 -18.31 9.47 16.03
C LEU A 63 -18.47 9.53 17.55
N ASP A 64 -18.55 8.39 18.23
CA ASP A 64 -18.43 8.40 19.69
C ASP A 64 -16.95 8.54 20.13
N LEU A 65 -16.55 9.77 20.42
CA LEU A 65 -15.19 10.10 20.88
C LEU A 65 -14.84 9.48 22.24
N SER A 66 -15.82 9.05 23.05
CA SER A 66 -15.57 8.43 24.35
C SER A 66 -15.02 7.00 24.22
N SER A 67 -15.35 6.32 23.12
CA SER A 67 -14.90 4.97 22.80
C SER A 67 -13.47 4.90 22.21
N VAL A 68 -12.87 6.06 21.92
CA VAL A 68 -11.59 6.12 21.19
C VAL A 68 -10.40 5.82 22.10
N CYS A 69 -9.61 4.83 21.71
CA CYS A 69 -8.32 4.54 22.34
C CYS A 69 -7.26 5.56 21.92
N TRP A 70 -7.08 6.62 22.70
CA TRP A 70 -6.08 7.66 22.43
C TRP A 70 -4.63 7.15 22.40
N TYR A 71 -4.32 6.10 23.16
CA TYR A 71 -3.00 5.46 23.11
C TYR A 71 -2.69 4.83 21.76
N PHE A 72 -3.71 4.30 21.08
CA PHE A 72 -3.58 3.79 19.72
C PHE A 72 -3.36 4.94 18.72
N LEU A 73 -4.09 6.05 18.82
CA LEU A 73 -3.83 7.23 17.98
C LEU A 73 -2.41 7.76 18.19
N LEU A 74 -1.96 7.82 19.44
CA LEU A 74 -0.61 8.22 19.80
C LEU A 74 0.44 7.26 19.22
N SER A 75 0.20 5.94 19.26
CA SER A 75 1.15 4.98 18.71
C SER A 75 1.31 5.12 17.21
N ILE A 76 0.21 5.33 16.47
CA ILE A 76 0.26 5.61 15.04
C ILE A 76 1.03 6.90 14.75
N LEU A 77 0.76 7.97 15.51
CA LEU A 77 1.47 9.24 15.36
C LEU A 77 2.97 9.09 15.60
N VAL A 78 3.37 8.41 16.68
CA VAL A 78 4.79 8.16 17.01
C VAL A 78 5.45 7.30 15.94
N SER A 79 4.79 6.24 15.48
CA SER A 79 5.28 5.37 14.41
C SER A 79 5.56 6.13 13.13
N LYS A 80 4.59 6.95 12.70
CA LYS A 80 4.75 7.82 11.55
C LYS A 80 5.83 8.87 11.79
N ALA A 81 5.93 9.47 12.98
CA ALA A 81 6.98 10.43 13.30
C ALA A 81 8.39 9.81 13.18
N ILE A 82 8.57 8.56 13.62
CA ILE A 82 9.82 7.81 13.50
C ILE A 82 10.18 7.62 12.02
N VAL A 83 9.26 7.11 11.21
CA VAL A 83 9.50 6.89 9.77
C VAL A 83 9.72 8.22 9.05
N PHE A 84 8.90 9.23 9.32
CA PHE A 84 9.01 10.58 8.76
C PHE A 84 10.39 11.17 9.01
N THR A 85 10.82 11.18 10.27
CA THR A 85 12.11 11.74 10.68
C THR A 85 13.27 10.95 10.09
N SER A 86 13.16 9.62 10.04
CA SER A 86 14.19 8.75 9.45
C SER A 86 14.39 9.04 7.97
N VAL A 87 13.29 9.08 7.20
CA VAL A 87 13.35 9.36 5.75
C VAL A 87 13.86 10.78 5.50
N LEU A 88 13.40 11.75 6.29
CA LEU A 88 13.85 13.15 6.21
C LEU A 88 15.36 13.26 6.43
N LEU A 89 15.88 12.69 7.53
CA LEU A 89 17.31 12.75 7.88
C LEU A 89 18.16 12.03 6.83
N ILE A 90 17.78 10.81 6.43
CA ILE A 90 18.50 10.05 5.40
C ILE A 90 18.52 10.84 4.09
N THR A 91 17.40 11.44 3.69
CA THR A 91 17.33 12.22 2.44
C THR A 91 18.23 13.46 2.52
N LEU A 92 18.28 14.16 3.65
CA LEU A 92 19.19 15.30 3.85
C LEU A 92 20.68 14.90 3.83
N LEU A 93 21.01 13.72 4.34
CA LEU A 93 22.39 13.22 4.40
C LEU A 93 22.90 12.74 3.04
N VAL A 94 22.04 12.04 2.29
CA VAL A 94 22.38 11.38 1.03
C VAL A 94 22.26 12.33 -0.17
N THR A 95 21.28 13.23 -0.18
CA THR A 95 21.03 14.11 -1.34
C THR A 95 22.06 15.24 -1.40
N ARG A 96 22.80 15.31 -2.51
CA ARG A 96 23.79 16.36 -2.78
C ARG A 96 23.52 17.03 -4.14
N PRO A 97 23.41 18.37 -4.23
CA PRO A 97 23.40 19.33 -3.12
C PRO A 97 22.18 19.14 -2.20
N VAL A 98 22.28 19.60 -0.94
CA VAL A 98 21.21 19.41 0.05
C VAL A 98 19.95 20.13 -0.41
N ASP A 99 18.87 19.35 -0.54
CA ASP A 99 17.53 19.80 -0.93
C ASP A 99 16.53 19.46 0.19
N PRO A 100 16.19 20.44 1.06
CA PRO A 100 15.22 20.22 2.12
C PRO A 100 13.83 19.93 1.57
N GLY A 101 13.48 20.45 0.40
CA GLY A 101 12.16 20.24 -0.19
C GLY A 101 11.93 18.77 -0.56
N LYS A 102 12.94 18.12 -1.15
CA LYS A 102 12.89 16.67 -1.42
C LYS A 102 12.78 15.87 -0.12
N ALA A 103 13.53 16.23 0.92
CA ALA A 103 13.47 15.54 2.21
C ALA A 103 12.07 15.63 2.84
N GLY A 104 11.45 16.81 2.82
CA GLY A 104 10.07 16.99 3.29
C GLY A 104 9.05 16.21 2.45
N LEU A 105 9.16 16.26 1.13
CA LEU A 105 8.25 15.56 0.21
C LEU A 105 8.33 14.03 0.33
N TYR A 106 9.55 13.48 0.41
CA TYR A 106 9.77 12.03 0.56
C TYR A 106 9.31 11.52 1.91
N ALA A 107 9.53 12.29 2.98
CA ALA A 107 9.01 11.95 4.30
C ALA A 107 7.47 11.90 4.31
N ILE A 108 6.81 12.89 3.69
CA ILE A 108 5.35 12.88 3.50
C ILE A 108 4.90 11.65 2.69
N PHE A 109 5.59 11.32 1.59
CA PHE A 109 5.28 10.15 0.77
C PHE A 109 5.26 8.85 1.59
N CYS A 110 6.25 8.66 2.47
CA CYS A 110 6.38 7.45 3.27
C CYS A 110 5.41 7.37 4.47
N THR A 111 4.70 8.43 4.84
CA THR A 111 3.82 8.43 6.03
C THR A 111 2.37 8.79 5.74
N GLN A 112 2.09 9.42 4.60
CA GLN A 112 0.74 9.78 4.21
C GLN A 112 0.08 8.64 3.43
N SER A 113 -0.86 7.97 4.08
CA SER A 113 -1.58 6.82 3.54
C SER A 113 -2.85 7.24 2.80
N ASN A 114 -3.31 6.42 1.86
CA ASN A 114 -4.60 6.58 1.20
C ASN A 114 -5.73 6.05 2.10
N ASP A 115 -5.93 6.73 3.23
CA ASP A 115 -6.81 6.30 4.32
C ASP A 115 -8.27 6.14 3.89
N PHE A 116 -8.74 7.04 3.02
CA PHE A 116 -10.17 7.10 2.67
C PHE A 116 -10.53 6.29 1.43
N ALA A 117 -9.80 6.45 0.32
CA ALA A 117 -10.24 5.81 -0.94
C ALA A 117 -9.96 4.30 -0.94
N ILE A 118 -8.83 3.87 -0.36
CA ILE A 118 -8.44 2.45 -0.27
C ILE A 118 -8.59 1.95 1.18
N GLY A 119 -8.16 2.72 2.19
CA GLY A 119 -8.22 2.27 3.57
C GLY A 119 -9.63 1.95 4.07
N PHE A 120 -10.59 2.86 3.85
CA PHE A 120 -11.97 2.67 4.32
C PHE A 120 -12.62 1.35 3.86
N PRO A 121 -12.72 1.03 2.54
CA PRO A 121 -13.36 -0.21 2.11
C PRO A 121 -12.63 -1.47 2.61
N ILE A 122 -11.30 -1.42 2.71
CA ILE A 122 -10.49 -2.57 3.17
C ILE A 122 -10.67 -2.83 4.65
N ILE A 123 -10.57 -1.79 5.49
CA ILE A 123 -10.79 -1.91 6.93
C ILE A 123 -12.25 -2.25 7.25
N LEU A 124 -13.21 -1.68 6.51
CA LEU A 124 -14.63 -2.03 6.67
C LEU A 124 -14.89 -3.52 6.37
N SER A 125 -14.30 -4.06 5.31
CA SER A 125 -14.46 -5.48 4.98
C SER A 125 -13.74 -6.40 5.98
N ALA A 126 -12.54 -6.02 6.43
CA ALA A 126 -11.75 -6.82 7.35
C ALA A 126 -12.25 -6.78 8.80
N TYR A 127 -12.68 -5.62 9.29
CA TYR A 127 -13.01 -5.38 10.69
C TYR A 127 -14.43 -4.89 10.94
N GLY A 128 -15.22 -4.52 9.92
CA GLY A 128 -16.54 -3.89 10.13
C GLY A 128 -17.54 -4.75 10.91
N LYS A 129 -17.41 -6.08 10.89
CA LYS A 129 -18.21 -6.99 11.71
C LYS A 129 -17.65 -7.18 13.14
N SER A 130 -16.33 -7.25 13.29
CA SER A 130 -15.67 -7.62 14.55
C SER A 130 -15.31 -6.41 15.43
N HIS A 131 -14.79 -5.34 14.80
CA HIS A 131 -14.31 -4.11 15.43
C HIS A 131 -14.76 -2.89 14.58
N PRO A 132 -16.06 -2.56 14.55
CA PRO A 132 -16.58 -1.42 13.77
C PRO A 132 -15.93 -0.08 14.13
N GLU A 133 -15.41 0.07 15.34
CA GLU A 133 -14.67 1.24 15.82
C GLU A 133 -13.36 1.49 15.05
N PHE A 134 -12.70 0.46 14.50
CA PHE A 134 -11.46 0.63 13.75
C PHE A 134 -11.68 1.38 12.43
N VAL A 135 -12.84 1.21 11.81
CA VAL A 135 -13.23 2.00 10.63
C VAL A 135 -13.28 3.48 11.00
N SER A 136 -13.79 3.78 12.19
CA SER A 136 -13.94 5.14 12.68
C SER A 136 -12.59 5.81 12.98
N TYR A 137 -11.59 5.05 13.41
CA TYR A 137 -10.25 5.57 13.68
C TYR A 137 -9.58 6.16 12.43
N LEU A 138 -9.88 5.65 11.23
CA LEU A 138 -9.34 6.23 9.98
C LEU A 138 -9.65 7.72 9.84
N TYR A 139 -10.84 8.16 10.29
CA TYR A 139 -11.25 9.56 10.22
C TYR A 139 -10.51 10.48 11.19
N LEU A 140 -9.88 9.92 12.23
CA LEU A 140 -9.01 10.65 13.16
C LEU A 140 -7.54 10.55 12.78
N LEU A 141 -7.07 9.37 12.35
CA LEU A 141 -5.67 9.11 12.03
C LEU A 141 -5.16 9.98 10.87
N ALA A 142 -5.95 10.12 9.81
CA ALA A 142 -5.57 10.89 8.62
C ALA A 142 -5.37 12.39 8.95
N PRO A 143 -6.32 13.10 9.58
CA PRO A 143 -6.14 14.50 9.95
C PRO A 143 -5.07 14.72 11.01
N VAL A 144 -4.97 13.86 12.04
CA VAL A 144 -3.93 13.99 13.08
C VAL A 144 -2.54 13.91 12.45
N SER A 145 -2.33 12.95 11.54
CA SER A 145 -1.06 12.84 10.81
C SER A 145 -0.78 14.09 9.96
N LEU A 146 -1.80 14.60 9.28
CA LEU A 146 -1.69 15.76 8.39
C LEU A 146 -1.40 17.05 9.16
N VAL A 147 -2.05 17.26 10.31
CA VAL A 147 -1.86 18.47 11.13
C VAL A 147 -0.55 18.43 11.91
N MET A 148 -0.11 17.25 12.37
CA MET A 148 1.07 17.14 13.25
C MET A 148 2.38 16.97 12.47
N LEU A 149 2.40 16.18 11.38
CA LEU A 149 3.64 15.83 10.67
C LEU A 149 3.85 16.64 9.38
N ASN A 150 2.82 16.79 8.55
CA ASN A 150 2.98 17.46 7.25
C ASN A 150 3.40 18.94 7.32
N PRO A 151 3.13 19.74 8.38
CA PRO A 151 3.65 21.11 8.46
C PRO A 151 5.17 21.16 8.34
N ILE A 152 5.87 20.19 8.95
CA ILE A 152 7.34 20.09 8.88
C ILE A 152 7.77 19.92 7.42
N GLY A 153 7.10 19.02 6.67
CA GLY A 153 7.37 18.82 5.26
C GLY A 153 7.05 20.05 4.40
N PHE A 154 5.93 20.74 4.67
CA PHE A 154 5.57 21.99 3.98
C PHE A 154 6.59 23.10 4.21
N VAL A 155 7.06 23.28 5.46
CA VAL A 155 8.11 24.25 5.79
C VAL A 155 9.38 23.93 5.00
N LEU A 156 9.79 22.67 4.95
CA LEU A 156 11.00 22.26 4.23
C LEU A 156 10.88 22.44 2.71
N MET A 157 9.71 22.15 2.12
CA MET A 157 9.44 22.41 0.70
C MET A 157 9.43 23.91 0.38
N GLU A 158 8.88 24.74 1.25
CA GLU A 158 8.91 26.20 1.07
C GLU A 158 10.34 26.75 1.23
N ILE A 159 11.14 26.25 2.18
CA ILE A 159 12.57 26.59 2.30
C ILE A 159 13.32 26.23 1.02
N GLY A 160 13.08 25.03 0.46
CA GLY A 160 13.67 24.61 -0.82
C GLY A 160 13.31 25.55 -1.96
N LYS A 161 12.03 25.95 -2.04
CA LYS A 161 11.52 26.90 -3.03
C LYS A 161 12.11 28.30 -2.87
N MET A 162 12.25 28.80 -1.64
CA MET A 162 12.86 30.09 -1.34
C MET A 162 14.34 30.14 -1.69
N LYS A 163 15.08 29.05 -1.42
CA LYS A 163 16.49 28.91 -1.79
C LYS A 163 16.69 29.01 -3.31
N SER A 164 15.77 28.44 -4.08
CA SER A 164 15.78 28.54 -5.56
C SER A 164 15.46 29.97 -6.05
N ARG A 165 14.63 30.72 -5.33
CA ARG A 165 14.19 32.09 -5.68
C ARG A 165 15.08 33.22 -5.15
N GLY A 166 16.12 32.92 -4.37
CA GLY A 166 17.09 33.91 -3.90
C GLY A 166 16.64 34.77 -2.69
N GLY A 167 15.64 34.33 -1.92
CA GLY A 167 15.22 35.00 -0.69
C GLY A 167 13.74 34.86 -0.34
N GLY A 168 13.43 34.93 0.96
CA GLY A 168 12.08 34.90 1.52
C GLY A 168 12.09 35.17 3.03
N THR A 169 11.01 35.73 3.58
CA THR A 169 10.92 36.09 5.01
C THR A 169 10.33 34.96 5.85
N SER A 170 10.76 34.82 7.11
CA SER A 170 10.19 33.84 8.06
C SER A 170 8.68 33.99 8.26
N TYR A 171 8.15 35.21 8.13
CA TYR A 171 6.71 35.46 8.14
C TYR A 171 5.98 34.86 6.93
N GLN A 172 6.58 34.90 5.73
CA GLN A 172 6.02 34.29 4.53
C GLN A 172 6.00 32.75 4.63
N LEU A 173 7.04 32.17 5.24
CA LEU A 173 7.09 30.74 5.57
C LEU A 173 5.92 30.36 6.49
N LEU A 174 5.81 31.01 7.65
CA LEU A 174 4.76 30.72 8.63
C LEU A 174 3.36 30.93 8.05
N LYS A 175 3.15 32.05 7.34
CA LYS A 175 1.87 32.36 6.70
C LYS A 175 1.51 31.33 5.62
N SER A 176 2.45 30.93 4.76
CA SER A 176 2.23 29.91 3.72
C SER A 176 1.85 28.58 4.35
N THR A 177 2.61 28.12 5.34
CA THR A 177 2.35 26.86 6.05
C THR A 177 0.98 26.85 6.74
N VAL A 178 0.68 27.87 7.55
CA VAL A 178 -0.62 27.97 8.25
C VAL A 178 -1.76 28.07 7.25
N THR A 179 -1.61 28.86 6.19
CA THR A 179 -2.62 28.96 5.13
C THR A 179 -2.84 27.60 4.48
N ASN A 180 -1.79 26.92 4.03
CA ASN A 180 -1.90 25.62 3.36
C ASN A 180 -2.56 24.54 4.23
N ILE A 181 -2.28 24.53 5.54
CA ILE A 181 -2.90 23.62 6.50
C ILE A 181 -4.38 23.99 6.69
N ALA A 182 -4.68 25.27 6.95
CA ALA A 182 -6.04 25.73 7.22
C ALA A 182 -6.95 25.63 5.98
N THR A 183 -6.41 25.85 4.78
CA THR A 183 -7.14 25.69 3.51
C THR A 183 -7.25 24.24 3.09
N ASN A 184 -6.59 23.29 3.77
CA ASN A 184 -6.72 21.89 3.45
C ASN A 184 -8.15 21.42 3.78
N PRO A 185 -8.93 20.98 2.78
CA PRO A 185 -10.33 20.60 3.01
C PRO A 185 -10.48 19.49 4.04
N VAL A 186 -9.50 18.58 4.14
CA VAL A 186 -9.48 17.50 5.14
C VAL A 186 -9.39 18.09 6.54
N VAL A 187 -8.40 18.96 6.80
CA VAL A 187 -8.19 19.56 8.13
C VAL A 187 -9.37 20.41 8.54
N PHE A 188 -9.84 21.27 7.65
CA PHE A 188 -10.96 22.16 7.91
C PHE A 188 -12.23 21.38 8.26
N MET A 189 -12.55 20.36 7.47
CA MET A 189 -13.75 19.55 7.71
C MET A 189 -13.62 18.60 8.89
N THR A 190 -12.40 18.17 9.24
CA THR A 190 -12.16 17.47 10.50
C THR A 190 -12.43 18.36 11.69
N ALA A 191 -11.92 19.60 11.68
CA ALA A 191 -12.18 20.54 12.77
C ALA A 191 -13.69 20.84 12.89
N LEU A 192 -14.38 21.04 11.77
CA LEU A 192 -15.83 21.20 11.75
C LEU A 192 -16.58 19.94 12.19
N GLY A 193 -16.11 18.75 11.81
CA GLY A 193 -16.72 17.48 12.19
C GLY A 193 -16.61 17.22 13.69
N ILE A 194 -15.45 17.49 14.29
CA ILE A 194 -15.25 17.43 15.75
C ILE A 194 -16.10 18.49 16.46
N ALA A 195 -16.14 19.73 15.97
CA ALA A 195 -17.01 20.76 16.53
C ALA A 195 -18.49 20.36 16.43
N GLY A 196 -18.90 19.82 15.28
CA GLY A 196 -20.24 19.29 15.03
C GLY A 196 -20.58 18.15 15.97
N ASN A 197 -19.63 17.28 16.30
CA ASN A 197 -19.80 16.19 17.26
C ASN A 197 -20.28 16.71 18.62
N PHE A 198 -19.62 17.75 19.14
CA PHE A 198 -19.98 18.38 20.41
C PHE A 198 -21.30 19.18 20.33
N ILE A 199 -21.53 19.90 19.23
CA ILE A 199 -22.72 20.73 19.04
C ILE A 199 -23.98 19.87 18.87
N PHE A 200 -23.90 18.82 18.06
CA PHE A 200 -25.04 17.97 17.69
C PHE A 200 -25.21 16.74 18.59
N ARG A 201 -24.30 16.50 19.53
CA ARG A 201 -24.31 15.31 20.42
C ARG A 201 -24.52 14.01 19.64
N HIS A 202 -23.68 13.80 18.63
CA HIS A 202 -23.69 12.67 17.69
C HIS A 202 -24.91 12.60 16.73
N ASN A 203 -25.89 13.50 16.84
CA ASN A 203 -27.11 13.48 16.05
C ASN A 203 -27.20 14.67 15.10
N VAL A 204 -26.55 14.57 13.94
CA VAL A 204 -26.61 15.58 12.88
C VAL A 204 -28.05 15.73 12.37
N PRO A 205 -28.59 16.96 12.21
CA PRO A 205 -29.96 17.17 11.73
C PRO A 205 -30.25 16.43 10.42
N THR A 206 -31.41 15.77 10.31
CA THR A 206 -31.74 14.82 9.23
C THR A 206 -31.56 15.39 7.82
N ALA A 207 -31.92 16.66 7.60
CA ALA A 207 -31.76 17.33 6.31
C ALA A 207 -30.28 17.52 5.92
N LEU A 208 -29.44 17.93 6.87
CA LEU A 208 -28.00 18.10 6.67
C LEU A 208 -27.31 16.74 6.51
N ALA A 209 -27.66 15.79 7.38
CA ALA A 209 -27.19 14.41 7.32
C ALA A 209 -27.48 13.77 5.96
N GLY A 210 -28.72 13.90 5.45
CA GLY A 210 -29.12 13.37 4.14
C GLY A 210 -28.29 13.96 3.00
N LEU A 211 -28.10 15.28 2.98
CA LEU A 211 -27.30 15.96 1.96
C LEU A 211 -25.83 15.51 1.98
N LEU A 212 -25.21 15.51 3.16
CA LEU A 212 -23.80 15.14 3.32
C LEU A 212 -23.56 13.66 3.02
N ASN A 213 -24.50 12.77 3.38
CA ASN A 213 -24.40 11.35 3.05
C ASN A 213 -24.43 11.10 1.54
N VAL A 214 -25.27 11.81 0.78
CA VAL A 214 -25.31 11.66 -0.69
C VAL A 214 -23.99 12.08 -1.32
N PHE A 215 -23.41 13.20 -0.89
CA PHE A 215 -22.08 13.61 -1.35
C PHE A 215 -21.00 12.63 -0.89
N GLY A 216 -21.04 12.17 0.36
CA GLY A 216 -20.08 11.23 0.93
C GLY A 216 -20.10 9.87 0.23
N SER A 217 -21.28 9.34 -0.13
CA SER A 217 -21.41 8.05 -0.81
C SER A 217 -20.79 8.04 -2.21
N ALA A 218 -20.66 9.20 -2.86
CA ALA A 218 -19.99 9.31 -4.15
C ALA A 218 -18.46 9.23 -4.06
N PHE A 219 -17.89 9.34 -2.85
CA PHE A 219 -16.44 9.54 -2.66
C PHE A 219 -15.63 8.35 -3.13
N THR A 220 -15.88 7.15 -2.58
CA THR A 220 -15.04 5.97 -2.77
C THR A 220 -14.88 5.62 -4.25
N ALA A 221 -15.99 5.48 -4.99
CA ALA A 221 -15.95 5.17 -6.42
C ALA A 221 -15.27 6.27 -7.24
N SER A 222 -15.62 7.55 -7.00
CA SER A 222 -15.08 8.68 -7.76
C SER A 222 -13.58 8.87 -7.50
N ALA A 223 -13.12 8.68 -6.26
CA ALA A 223 -11.72 8.81 -5.87
C ALA A 223 -10.85 7.69 -6.45
N LEU A 224 -11.32 6.44 -6.40
CA LEU A 224 -10.64 5.29 -7.00
C LEU A 224 -10.57 5.40 -8.53
N PHE A 225 -11.66 5.85 -9.17
CA PHE A 225 -11.68 6.06 -10.62
C PHE A 225 -10.72 7.19 -11.02
N LEU A 226 -10.71 8.29 -10.28
CA LEU A 226 -9.78 9.40 -10.47
C LEU A 226 -8.31 8.98 -10.28
N LEU A 227 -8.03 8.13 -9.29
CA LEU A 227 -6.71 7.53 -9.11
C LEU A 227 -6.27 6.79 -10.37
N GLY A 228 -7.15 5.97 -10.95
CA GLY A 228 -6.96 5.32 -12.24
C GLY A 228 -6.62 6.29 -13.38
N LEU A 229 -7.37 7.39 -13.50
CA LEU A 229 -7.12 8.42 -14.51
C LEU A 229 -5.72 9.04 -14.39
N HIS A 230 -5.26 9.30 -13.16
CA HIS A 230 -3.94 9.89 -12.90
C HIS A 230 -2.77 8.95 -13.18
N MET A 231 -3.02 7.64 -13.31
CA MET A 231 -1.99 6.65 -13.63
C MET A 231 -1.62 6.64 -15.12
N VAL A 232 -2.46 7.21 -15.99
CA VAL A 232 -2.27 7.20 -17.44
C VAL A 232 -1.00 7.98 -17.82
N GLY A 233 -0.09 7.32 -18.54
CA GLY A 233 1.15 7.91 -19.02
C GLY A 233 2.27 8.04 -17.99
N LYS A 234 2.03 7.69 -16.71
CA LYS A 234 3.02 7.79 -15.61
C LYS A 234 3.75 6.49 -15.28
N VAL A 235 3.35 5.37 -15.86
CA VAL A 235 4.01 4.07 -15.65
C VAL A 235 5.32 3.96 -16.47
N GLN A 236 5.44 4.69 -17.57
CA GLN A 236 6.57 4.57 -18.50
C GLN A 236 7.84 5.29 -18.03
N THR A 237 7.73 6.18 -17.05
CA THR A 237 8.83 7.00 -16.50
C THR A 237 9.72 6.24 -15.51
N LEU A 238 9.37 5.00 -15.14
CA LEU A 238 10.15 4.13 -14.26
C LEU A 238 11.14 3.28 -15.07
N GLN A 239 12.31 3.84 -15.42
CA GLN A 239 13.35 3.07 -16.12
C GLN A 239 14.75 3.31 -15.53
N GLY A 240 15.51 2.22 -15.40
CA GLY A 240 16.92 2.24 -14.99
C GLY A 240 17.15 2.80 -13.59
N THR A 241 18.20 3.59 -13.41
CA THR A 241 18.60 4.19 -12.12
C THR A 241 17.52 5.08 -11.49
N ALA A 242 16.60 5.63 -12.29
CA ALA A 242 15.49 6.45 -11.80
C ALA A 242 14.47 5.68 -10.94
N LEU A 243 14.51 4.34 -10.96
CA LEU A 243 13.68 3.47 -10.12
C LEU A 243 14.20 3.31 -8.70
N ILE A 244 15.47 3.60 -8.43
CA ILE A 244 16.09 3.30 -7.13
C ILE A 244 15.39 4.08 -6.01
N VAL A 245 15.21 5.39 -6.20
CA VAL A 245 14.57 6.25 -5.19
C VAL A 245 13.09 5.87 -4.98
N PRO A 246 12.23 5.77 -6.01
CA PRO A 246 10.89 5.20 -5.88
C PRO A 246 10.85 3.85 -5.16
N GLY A 247 11.74 2.93 -5.53
CA GLY A 247 11.81 1.60 -4.93
C GLY A 247 12.07 1.67 -3.42
N ILE A 248 13.04 2.48 -3.00
CA ILE A 248 13.33 2.69 -1.57
C ILE A 248 12.12 3.31 -0.86
N LEU A 249 11.50 4.35 -1.42
CA LEU A 249 10.35 5.02 -0.80
C LEU A 249 9.15 4.07 -0.65
N ILE A 250 8.89 3.24 -1.66
CA ILE A 250 7.85 2.20 -1.63
C ILE A 250 8.19 1.15 -0.58
N THR A 251 9.43 0.65 -0.54
CA THR A 251 9.87 -0.31 0.49
C THR A 251 9.68 0.25 1.89
N VAL A 252 10.04 1.52 2.13
CA VAL A 252 9.82 2.15 3.43
C VAL A 252 8.32 2.26 3.73
N LYS A 253 7.51 2.68 2.77
CA LYS A 253 6.06 2.88 2.96
C LYS A 253 5.28 1.58 3.15
N GLU A 254 5.63 0.54 2.39
CA GLU A 254 4.86 -0.71 2.28
C GLU A 254 5.40 -1.84 3.16
N LEU A 255 6.68 -1.80 3.53
CA LEU A 255 7.30 -2.86 4.35
C LEU A 255 7.77 -2.34 5.71
N MET A 256 8.47 -1.21 5.75
CA MET A 256 9.00 -0.67 7.02
C MET A 256 7.89 -0.07 7.89
N LEU A 257 7.02 0.78 7.33
CA LEU A 257 5.97 1.45 8.09
C LEU A 257 5.00 0.47 8.79
N PRO A 258 4.46 -0.59 8.14
CA PRO A 258 3.62 -1.58 8.83
C PRO A 258 4.28 -2.22 10.04
N VAL A 259 5.55 -2.61 9.90
CA VAL A 259 6.32 -3.23 10.98
C VAL A 259 6.55 -2.24 12.12
N VAL A 260 6.99 -1.03 11.81
CA VAL A 260 7.18 0.03 12.82
C VAL A 260 5.87 0.31 13.54
N VAL A 261 4.76 0.44 12.81
CA VAL A 261 3.44 0.70 13.39
C VAL A 261 3.03 -0.42 14.34
N ARG A 262 3.17 -1.68 13.94
CA ARG A 262 2.80 -2.83 14.77
C ARG A 262 3.60 -2.87 16.07
N GLU A 263 4.91 -2.76 15.98
CA GLU A 263 5.79 -2.90 17.14
C GLU A 263 5.65 -1.71 18.10
N VAL A 264 5.62 -0.47 17.59
CA VAL A 264 5.41 0.72 18.43
C VAL A 264 4.03 0.69 19.09
N THR A 265 3.00 0.21 18.39
CA THR A 265 1.66 0.04 18.96
C THR A 265 1.65 -0.99 20.08
N SER A 266 2.25 -2.16 19.85
CA SER A 266 2.40 -3.19 20.89
C SER A 266 3.11 -2.65 22.13
N LEU A 267 4.23 -1.92 21.95
CA LEU A 267 5.00 -1.34 23.04
C LEU A 267 4.21 -0.29 23.84
N ILE A 268 3.54 0.65 23.17
CA ILE A 268 2.80 1.73 23.84
C ILE A 268 1.56 1.19 24.57
N LEU A 269 0.83 0.24 23.97
CA LEU A 269 -0.37 -0.33 24.57
C LEU A 269 -0.03 -1.21 25.77
N HIS A 270 1.04 -2.01 25.70
CA HIS A 270 1.53 -2.78 26.85
C HIS A 270 2.01 -1.87 27.98
N ALA A 271 2.75 -0.79 27.67
CA ALA A 271 3.18 0.18 28.66
C ALA A 271 2.01 0.92 29.33
N SER A 272 0.89 1.07 28.62
CA SER A 272 -0.32 1.75 29.11
C SER A 272 -1.30 0.83 29.83
N SER A 273 -0.91 -0.42 30.12
CA SER A 273 -1.75 -1.44 30.79
C SER A 273 -3.09 -1.74 30.11
N VAL A 274 -3.16 -1.54 28.78
CA VAL A 274 -4.33 -1.95 27.99
C VAL A 274 -4.40 -3.48 27.95
N ASN A 275 -5.62 -4.03 27.98
CA ASN A 275 -5.86 -5.48 27.92
C ASN A 275 -5.05 -6.14 26.80
N SER A 276 -4.38 -7.26 27.09
CA SER A 276 -3.46 -7.92 26.15
C SER A 276 -4.12 -8.37 24.83
N SER A 277 -5.39 -8.78 24.87
CA SER A 277 -6.16 -9.11 23.66
C SER A 277 -6.38 -7.88 22.78
N ALA A 278 -6.93 -6.81 23.37
CA ALA A 278 -7.15 -5.54 22.68
C ALA A 278 -5.85 -4.93 22.15
N SER A 279 -4.74 -5.06 22.88
CA SER A 279 -3.41 -4.64 22.42
C SER A 279 -3.01 -5.39 21.14
N THR A 280 -3.25 -6.70 21.10
CA THR A 280 -2.93 -7.54 19.95
C THR A 280 -3.79 -7.16 18.74
N ASP A 281 -5.10 -7.05 18.91
CA ASP A 281 -6.02 -6.67 17.82
C ASP A 281 -5.71 -5.27 17.26
N MET A 282 -5.43 -4.29 18.14
CA MET A 282 -5.03 -2.95 17.71
C MET A 282 -3.66 -2.93 17.02
N SER A 283 -2.70 -3.74 17.47
CA SER A 283 -1.39 -3.86 16.82
C SER A 283 -1.51 -4.49 15.42
N ASN A 284 -2.37 -5.50 15.27
CA ASN A 284 -2.68 -6.15 14.00
C ASN A 284 -3.44 -5.20 13.05
N TYR A 285 -4.38 -4.41 13.58
CA TYR A 285 -5.02 -3.33 12.85
C TYR A 285 -4.01 -2.29 12.39
N GLY A 286 -3.10 -1.87 13.28
CA GLY A 286 -2.00 -0.96 12.95
C GLY A 286 -1.10 -1.50 11.84
N PHE A 287 -0.78 -2.79 11.85
CA PHE A 287 -0.02 -3.44 10.78
C PHE A 287 -0.76 -3.33 9.44
N LEU A 288 -2.04 -3.73 9.38
CA LEU A 288 -2.83 -3.64 8.16
C LEU A 288 -2.96 -2.17 7.69
N TYR A 289 -3.21 -1.24 8.61
CA TYR A 289 -3.24 0.19 8.34
C TYR A 289 -1.91 0.70 7.72
N GLY A 290 -0.78 0.19 8.18
CA GLY A 290 0.53 0.54 7.63
C GLY A 290 0.72 0.13 6.17
N THR A 291 0.05 -0.94 5.72
CA THR A 291 0.14 -1.46 4.33
C THR A 291 -0.72 -0.70 3.33
N LEU A 292 -1.48 0.31 3.76
CA LEU A 292 -2.22 1.17 2.86
C LEU A 292 -1.25 2.00 1.99
N PRO A 293 -1.48 2.13 0.67
CA PRO A 293 -0.54 2.82 -0.22
C PRO A 293 -0.46 4.31 0.06
N ALA A 294 0.57 4.97 -0.50
CA ALA A 294 0.73 6.42 -0.39
C ALA A 294 -0.47 7.19 -0.97
N ALA A 295 -0.85 8.30 -0.32
CA ALA A 295 -2.01 9.09 -0.70
C ALA A 295 -1.81 9.86 -2.03
N PRO A 296 -2.88 10.02 -2.85
CA PRO A 296 -2.84 10.88 -4.03
C PRO A 296 -2.48 12.35 -3.75
N GLY A 297 -2.77 12.83 -2.53
CA GLY A 297 -2.45 14.20 -2.11
C GLY A 297 -0.96 14.55 -2.20
N VAL A 298 -0.07 13.56 -2.07
CA VAL A 298 1.38 13.78 -2.16
C VAL A 298 1.80 14.26 -3.56
N PHE A 299 1.14 13.77 -4.62
CA PHE A 299 1.37 14.26 -5.99
C PHE A 299 0.92 15.70 -6.20
N VAL A 300 -0.16 16.11 -5.53
CA VAL A 300 -0.64 17.50 -5.57
C VAL A 300 0.41 18.42 -4.94
N TYR A 301 1.02 18.02 -3.83
CA TYR A 301 2.11 18.77 -3.20
C TYR A 301 3.35 18.81 -4.10
N ALA A 302 3.78 17.66 -4.62
CA ALA A 302 4.89 17.59 -5.58
C ALA A 302 4.70 18.55 -6.76
N THR A 303 3.49 18.60 -7.34
CA THR A 303 3.14 19.48 -8.45
C THR A 303 3.14 20.96 -8.03
N SER A 304 2.57 21.28 -6.86
CA SER A 304 2.45 22.66 -6.36
C SER A 304 3.80 23.29 -6.02
N TYR A 305 4.75 22.46 -5.55
CA TYR A 305 6.12 22.88 -5.25
C TYR A 305 7.10 22.63 -6.41
N ALA A 306 6.65 22.01 -7.51
CA ALA A 306 7.46 21.60 -8.65
C ALA A 306 8.68 20.73 -8.27
N LEU A 307 8.45 19.76 -7.38
CA LEU A 307 9.48 18.87 -6.83
C LEU A 307 9.23 17.43 -7.28
N ASP A 308 10.17 16.85 -8.03
CA ASP A 308 10.22 15.43 -8.42
C ASP A 308 8.85 14.84 -8.84
N VAL A 309 8.09 15.62 -9.61
CA VAL A 309 6.67 15.35 -9.93
C VAL A 309 6.47 14.00 -10.60
N ASP A 310 7.28 13.68 -11.61
CA ASP A 310 7.17 12.40 -12.32
C ASP A 310 7.60 11.22 -11.45
N LEU A 311 8.63 11.41 -10.62
CA LEU A 311 9.09 10.38 -9.68
C LEU A 311 7.99 10.04 -8.67
N ILE A 312 7.40 11.05 -8.01
CA ILE A 312 6.32 10.86 -7.03
C ILE A 312 5.08 10.27 -7.68
N ALA A 313 4.71 10.75 -8.88
CA ALA A 313 3.58 10.19 -9.62
C ALA A 313 3.79 8.69 -9.84
N SER A 314 4.91 8.31 -10.44
CA SER A 314 5.20 6.91 -10.74
C SER A 314 5.36 6.04 -9.48
N ALA A 315 6.02 6.56 -8.44
CA ALA A 315 6.19 5.87 -7.18
C ALA A 315 4.83 5.59 -6.52
N MET A 316 3.91 6.55 -6.53
CA MET A 316 2.55 6.37 -6.01
C MET A 316 1.79 5.29 -6.77
N VAL A 317 1.86 5.30 -8.11
CA VAL A 317 1.22 4.28 -8.95
C VAL A 317 1.77 2.89 -8.62
N ALA A 318 3.09 2.74 -8.58
CA ALA A 318 3.74 1.48 -8.24
C ALA A 318 3.42 1.04 -6.80
N CYS A 319 3.42 1.97 -5.84
CA CYS A 319 3.02 1.73 -4.45
C CYS A 319 1.61 1.16 -4.36
N THR A 320 0.66 1.73 -5.09
CA THR A 320 -0.74 1.28 -5.10
C THR A 320 -0.89 -0.14 -5.67
N PHE A 321 -0.16 -0.48 -6.72
CA PHE A 321 -0.19 -1.84 -7.26
C PHE A 321 0.50 -2.86 -6.35
N LEU A 322 1.61 -2.47 -5.72
CA LEU A 322 2.36 -3.34 -4.81
C LEU A 322 1.63 -3.53 -3.47
N SER A 323 0.84 -2.55 -3.03
CA SER A 323 0.07 -2.65 -1.80
C SER A 323 -1.08 -3.66 -1.92
N ALA A 324 -1.63 -3.90 -3.11
CA ALA A 324 -2.76 -4.82 -3.30
C ALA A 324 -2.49 -6.24 -2.76
N PRO A 325 -1.44 -6.96 -3.23
CA PRO A 325 -1.11 -8.28 -2.70
C PRO A 325 -0.66 -8.21 -1.23
N LEU A 326 0.05 -7.15 -0.82
CA LEU A 326 0.52 -7.00 0.56
C LEU A 326 -0.65 -6.84 1.54
N MET A 327 -1.62 -5.98 1.24
CA MET A 327 -2.84 -5.83 2.04
C MET A 327 -3.63 -7.13 2.10
N PHE A 328 -3.77 -7.84 0.98
CA PHE A 328 -4.48 -9.12 0.92
C PHE A 328 -3.84 -10.17 1.85
N VAL A 329 -2.53 -10.38 1.70
CA VAL A 329 -1.78 -11.33 2.55
C VAL A 329 -1.83 -10.88 4.01
N SER A 330 -1.63 -9.59 4.28
CA SER A 330 -1.62 -9.05 5.64
C SER A 330 -2.95 -9.24 6.35
N ALA A 331 -4.06 -8.93 5.68
CA ALA A 331 -5.38 -9.10 6.26
C ALA A 331 -5.74 -10.58 6.45
N LYS A 332 -5.33 -11.47 5.53
CA LYS A 332 -5.46 -12.94 5.72
C LYS A 332 -4.65 -13.42 6.93
N MET A 333 -3.40 -13.00 7.06
CA MET A 333 -2.55 -13.36 8.21
C MET A 333 -3.16 -12.88 9.53
N VAL A 334 -3.67 -11.65 9.57
CA VAL A 334 -4.32 -11.11 10.76
C VAL A 334 -5.58 -11.90 11.14
N SER A 335 -6.46 -12.18 10.18
CA SER A 335 -7.68 -12.94 10.50
C SER A 335 -7.38 -14.38 10.91
N VAL A 336 -6.40 -15.03 10.29
CA VAL A 336 -6.01 -16.40 10.63
C VAL A 336 -5.36 -16.47 12.01
N SER A 337 -4.68 -15.41 12.45
CA SER A 337 -4.09 -15.35 13.81
C SER A 337 -5.12 -15.35 14.94
N ASN A 338 -6.39 -15.06 14.63
CA ASN A 338 -7.49 -15.06 15.58
C ASN A 338 -8.35 -16.34 15.54
N LEU A 339 -8.00 -17.33 14.69
CA LEU A 339 -8.74 -18.60 14.58
C LEU A 339 -8.31 -19.62 15.65
N SER A 340 -9.23 -20.54 15.96
CA SER A 340 -8.93 -21.70 16.79
C SER A 340 -7.92 -22.63 16.08
N PRO A 341 -7.10 -23.41 16.82
CA PRO A 341 -6.13 -24.33 16.20
C PRO A 341 -6.76 -25.36 15.25
N THR A 342 -8.06 -25.68 15.40
CA THR A 342 -8.77 -26.65 14.56
C THR A 342 -9.17 -26.09 13.20
N ASP A 343 -9.44 -24.79 13.12
CA ASP A 343 -9.87 -24.11 11.89
C ASP A 343 -8.69 -23.47 11.13
N PHE A 344 -7.56 -23.28 11.82
CA PHE A 344 -6.36 -22.67 11.27
C PHE A 344 -5.81 -23.38 10.03
N PHE A 345 -5.57 -24.70 10.11
CA PHE A 345 -4.97 -25.45 9.01
C PHE A 345 -5.89 -25.55 7.78
N PRO A 346 -7.19 -25.91 7.90
CA PRO A 346 -8.09 -25.95 6.75
C PRO A 346 -8.24 -24.59 6.04
N THR A 347 -8.34 -23.49 6.79
CA THR A 347 -8.46 -22.14 6.21
C THR A 347 -7.17 -21.71 5.50
N LEU A 348 -6.00 -22.11 6.01
CA LEU A 348 -4.72 -21.90 5.34
C LEU A 348 -4.59 -22.72 4.06
N GLU A 349 -5.01 -23.99 4.05
CA GLU A 349 -4.97 -24.81 2.84
C GLU A 349 -5.88 -24.23 1.75
N LYS A 350 -7.11 -23.85 2.09
CA LYS A 350 -8.04 -23.18 1.15
C LYS A 350 -7.42 -21.89 0.59
N PHE A 351 -6.78 -21.10 1.44
CA PHE A 351 -6.12 -19.88 1.02
C PHE A 351 -4.95 -20.14 0.05
N ASP A 352 -4.12 -21.13 0.36
CA ASP A 352 -2.98 -21.52 -0.48
C ASP A 352 -3.45 -22.05 -1.85
N PHE A 353 -4.59 -22.74 -1.88
CA PHE A 353 -5.26 -23.16 -3.12
C PHE A 353 -5.69 -21.97 -3.98
N ASP A 354 -6.43 -21.02 -3.42
CA ASP A 354 -6.90 -19.82 -4.13
C ASP A 354 -5.74 -18.99 -4.67
N LEU A 355 -4.69 -18.82 -3.85
CA LEU A 355 -3.47 -18.09 -4.25
C LEU A 355 -2.71 -18.83 -5.37
N SER A 356 -2.70 -20.16 -5.34
CA SER A 356 -2.07 -20.97 -6.37
C SER A 356 -2.79 -20.88 -7.72
N ILE A 357 -4.13 -20.76 -7.74
CA ILE A 357 -4.88 -20.49 -8.98
C ILE A 357 -4.49 -19.13 -9.56
N ALA A 358 -4.54 -18.08 -8.75
CA ALA A 358 -4.19 -16.72 -9.19
C ALA A 358 -2.73 -16.65 -9.66
N GLY A 359 -1.81 -17.27 -8.92
CA GLY A 359 -0.40 -17.38 -9.25
C GLY A 359 -0.16 -18.11 -10.56
N LEU A 360 -0.87 -19.22 -10.82
CA LEU A 360 -0.78 -19.98 -12.06
C LEU A 360 -1.24 -19.14 -13.27
N VAL A 361 -2.38 -18.46 -13.16
CA VAL A 361 -2.89 -17.57 -14.23
C VAL A 361 -1.88 -16.46 -14.53
N ALA A 362 -1.32 -15.83 -13.51
CA ALA A 362 -0.29 -14.79 -13.67
C ALA A 362 0.99 -15.35 -14.32
N CYS A 363 1.44 -16.54 -13.91
CA CYS A 363 2.61 -17.20 -14.50
C CYS A 363 2.38 -17.53 -15.98
N LEU A 364 1.23 -18.10 -16.33
CA LEU A 364 0.87 -18.42 -17.73
C LEU A 364 0.82 -17.17 -18.60
N TRP A 365 0.22 -16.09 -18.10
CA TRP A 365 0.19 -14.80 -18.77
C TRP A 365 1.60 -14.24 -19.01
N LEU A 366 2.45 -14.24 -17.99
CA LEU A 366 3.84 -13.76 -18.11
C LEU A 366 4.65 -14.64 -19.07
N LEU A 367 4.48 -15.96 -19.03
CA LEU A 367 5.11 -16.89 -19.96
C LEU A 367 4.73 -16.59 -21.41
N ALA A 368 3.42 -16.41 -21.68
CA ALA A 368 2.92 -16.05 -23.00
C ALA A 368 3.53 -14.73 -23.50
N LEU A 369 3.62 -13.71 -22.63
CA LEU A 369 4.24 -12.43 -22.97
C LEU A 369 5.75 -12.55 -23.24
N PHE A 370 6.48 -13.31 -22.43
CA PHE A 370 7.94 -13.46 -22.60
C PHE A 370 8.30 -14.23 -23.87
N ILE A 371 7.52 -15.27 -24.18
CA ILE A 371 7.67 -16.07 -25.39
C ILE A 371 7.24 -15.25 -26.62
N GLY A 372 6.04 -14.65 -26.59
CA GLY A 372 5.47 -13.89 -27.71
C GLY A 372 6.28 -12.65 -28.08
N LEU A 373 6.87 -11.95 -27.11
CA LEU A 373 7.72 -10.78 -27.37
C LEU A 373 9.19 -11.15 -27.67
N GLY A 374 9.57 -12.43 -27.65
CA GLY A 374 10.94 -12.88 -27.89
C GLY A 374 11.97 -12.36 -26.86
N LYS A 375 11.50 -11.87 -25.70
CA LYS A 375 12.32 -11.19 -24.68
C LYS A 375 13.26 -12.16 -23.94
N PHE A 376 12.97 -13.45 -23.94
CA PHE A 376 13.83 -14.49 -23.35
C PHE A 376 15.25 -14.56 -23.92
N LYS A 377 15.52 -13.90 -25.05
CA LYS A 377 16.87 -13.81 -25.64
C LYS A 377 17.82 -12.93 -24.82
N LYS A 378 17.32 -11.97 -24.03
CA LYS A 378 18.16 -11.14 -23.15
C LYS A 378 18.43 -11.89 -21.85
N PHE A 379 19.66 -11.79 -21.35
CA PHE A 379 20.12 -12.57 -20.20
C PHE A 379 19.29 -12.37 -18.91
N PRO A 380 18.97 -11.13 -18.46
CA PRO A 380 18.12 -10.93 -17.27
C PRO A 380 16.72 -11.52 -17.44
N GLN A 381 16.13 -11.31 -18.62
CA GLN A 381 14.79 -11.77 -18.96
C GLN A 381 14.73 -13.30 -19.02
N ARG A 382 15.83 -13.97 -19.38
CA ARG A 382 15.94 -15.43 -19.32
C ARG A 382 15.94 -15.96 -17.88
N ILE A 383 16.62 -15.28 -16.96
CA ILE A 383 16.60 -15.66 -15.54
C ILE A 383 15.20 -15.44 -14.94
N THR A 384 14.56 -14.32 -15.28
CA THR A 384 13.16 -14.09 -14.89
C THR A 384 12.22 -15.17 -15.45
N LEU A 385 12.46 -15.68 -16.66
CA LEU A 385 11.70 -16.80 -17.20
C LEU A 385 11.82 -18.08 -16.33
N PHE A 386 13.04 -18.41 -15.88
CA PHE A 386 13.26 -19.58 -15.02
C PHE A 386 12.64 -19.40 -13.62
N LEU A 387 12.65 -18.17 -13.10
CA LEU A 387 11.92 -17.82 -11.89
C LEU A 387 10.42 -18.09 -12.05
N ILE A 388 9.81 -17.62 -13.14
CA ILE A 388 8.38 -17.83 -13.43
C ILE A 388 8.04 -19.32 -13.56
N ILE A 389 8.88 -20.10 -14.27
CA ILE A 389 8.69 -21.55 -14.40
C ILE A 389 8.73 -22.24 -13.02
N SER A 390 9.68 -21.85 -12.17
CA SER A 390 9.82 -22.42 -10.84
C SER A 390 8.62 -22.10 -9.94
N GLN A 391 8.10 -20.88 -10.01
CA GLN A 391 6.89 -20.48 -9.30
C GLN A 391 5.66 -21.27 -9.79
N MET A 392 5.56 -21.46 -11.11
CA MET A 392 4.48 -22.24 -11.73
C MET A 392 4.47 -23.69 -11.24
N VAL A 393 5.64 -24.31 -11.08
CA VAL A 393 5.75 -25.68 -10.53
C VAL A 393 5.24 -25.73 -9.08
N GLY A 394 5.55 -24.72 -8.27
CA GLY A 394 5.03 -24.61 -6.90
C GLY A 394 3.50 -24.53 -6.85
N CYS A 395 2.90 -23.65 -7.67
CA CYS A 395 1.44 -23.53 -7.77
C CYS A 395 0.77 -24.83 -8.24
N ILE A 396 1.35 -25.50 -9.25
CA ILE A 396 0.85 -26.80 -9.72
C ILE A 396 0.92 -27.85 -8.60
N GLY A 397 1.99 -27.83 -7.79
CA GLY A 397 2.14 -28.73 -6.65
C GLY A 397 0.99 -28.65 -5.65
N ILE A 398 0.55 -27.44 -5.31
CA ILE A 398 -0.61 -27.21 -4.44
C ILE A 398 -1.90 -27.72 -5.07
N LEU A 399 -2.16 -27.37 -6.34
CA LEU A 399 -3.37 -27.78 -7.06
C LEU A 399 -3.48 -29.30 -7.21
N VAL A 400 -2.37 -29.97 -7.52
CA VAL A 400 -2.28 -31.43 -7.61
C VAL A 400 -2.54 -32.07 -6.24
N GLY A 401 -2.09 -31.44 -5.15
CA GLY A 401 -2.32 -31.90 -3.79
C GLY A 401 -3.78 -31.98 -3.36
N TYR A 402 -4.69 -31.29 -4.05
CA TYR A 402 -6.15 -31.35 -3.82
C TYR A 402 -6.83 -32.52 -4.55
N ILE A 403 -6.11 -33.21 -5.43
CA ILE A 403 -6.62 -34.38 -6.13
C ILE A 403 -6.59 -35.56 -5.15
N GLY A 404 -7.75 -36.09 -4.77
CA GLY A 404 -7.91 -37.14 -3.74
C GLY A 404 -7.40 -38.54 -4.11
N VAL A 405 -6.19 -38.64 -4.66
CA VAL A 405 -5.52 -39.87 -5.08
C VAL A 405 -4.53 -40.32 -4.01
N PRO A 406 -4.38 -41.63 -3.74
CA PRO A 406 -3.38 -42.14 -2.79
C PRO A 406 -1.95 -41.72 -3.19
N ASN A 407 -1.11 -41.39 -2.20
CA ASN A 407 0.27 -40.89 -2.34
C ASN A 407 0.47 -39.50 -2.98
N ILE A 408 -0.62 -38.76 -3.26
CA ILE A 408 -0.55 -37.39 -3.79
C ILE A 408 0.19 -36.42 -2.86
N GLY A 409 0.19 -36.69 -1.54
CA GLY A 409 0.86 -35.86 -0.54
C GLY A 409 2.37 -35.74 -0.76
N TYR A 410 3.02 -36.83 -1.18
CA TYR A 410 4.46 -36.82 -1.51
C TYR A 410 4.74 -35.98 -2.77
N ILE A 411 3.84 -36.06 -3.76
CA ILE A 411 3.93 -35.28 -5.00
C ILE A 411 3.71 -33.78 -4.71
N LYS A 412 2.68 -33.45 -3.92
CA LYS A 412 2.41 -32.08 -3.42
C LYS A 412 3.67 -31.54 -2.75
N TYR A 413 4.15 -32.24 -1.72
CA TYR A 413 5.32 -31.80 -0.95
C TYR A 413 6.56 -31.60 -1.84
N SER A 414 6.81 -32.53 -2.76
CA SER A 414 7.95 -32.48 -3.69
C SER A 414 7.90 -31.26 -4.61
N LEU A 415 6.77 -31.04 -5.29
CA LEU A 415 6.61 -29.94 -6.25
C LEU A 415 6.61 -28.57 -5.56
N VAL A 416 5.96 -28.46 -4.41
CA VAL A 416 5.90 -27.22 -3.62
C VAL A 416 7.28 -26.85 -3.09
N THR A 417 7.98 -27.82 -2.48
CA THR A 417 9.34 -27.60 -1.94
C THR A 417 10.32 -27.24 -3.06
N PHE A 418 10.26 -27.96 -4.18
CA PHE A 418 11.05 -27.62 -5.36
C PHE A 418 10.76 -26.19 -5.84
N GLY A 419 9.49 -25.86 -6.05
CA GLY A 419 9.06 -24.57 -6.58
C GLY A 419 9.47 -23.40 -5.68
N ASN A 420 9.24 -23.50 -4.38
CA ASN A 420 9.55 -22.45 -3.40
C ASN A 420 11.07 -22.23 -3.23
N PHE A 421 11.84 -23.31 -3.13
CA PHE A 421 13.29 -23.18 -2.97
C PHE A 421 13.97 -22.73 -4.27
N SER A 422 13.54 -23.28 -5.41
CA SER A 422 14.02 -22.88 -6.73
C SER A 422 13.72 -21.42 -7.05
N SER A 423 12.48 -20.96 -6.80
CA SER A 423 12.12 -19.56 -7.03
C SER A 423 12.96 -18.61 -6.16
N SER A 424 13.18 -18.95 -4.89
CA SER A 424 14.05 -18.17 -4.00
C SER A 424 15.50 -18.08 -4.51
N LEU A 425 16.07 -19.19 -4.98
CA LEU A 425 17.41 -19.21 -5.57
C LEU A 425 17.48 -18.44 -6.89
N TRP A 426 16.46 -18.53 -7.74
CA TRP A 426 16.40 -17.76 -8.98
C TRP A 426 16.26 -16.25 -8.72
N ALA A 427 15.54 -15.85 -7.68
CA ALA A 427 15.47 -14.45 -7.25
C ALA A 427 16.84 -13.93 -6.81
N ALA A 428 17.60 -14.72 -6.04
CA ALA A 428 18.99 -14.40 -5.68
C ALA A 428 19.90 -14.31 -6.91
N CYS A 429 19.80 -15.26 -7.85
CA CYS A 429 20.56 -15.24 -9.10
C CYS A 429 20.21 -14.02 -9.97
N LEU A 430 18.95 -13.57 -9.97
CA LEU A 430 18.52 -12.36 -10.66
C LEU A 430 19.16 -11.11 -10.03
N ALA A 431 19.21 -11.02 -8.70
CA ALA A 431 19.88 -9.94 -8.00
C ALA A 431 21.39 -9.88 -8.35
N VAL A 432 22.09 -11.01 -8.29
CA VAL A 432 23.51 -11.13 -8.70
C VAL A 432 23.68 -10.71 -10.16
N THR A 433 22.77 -11.12 -11.04
CA THR A 433 22.80 -10.75 -12.46
C THR A 433 22.69 -9.24 -12.65
N MET A 434 21.80 -8.56 -11.92
CA MET A 434 21.67 -7.11 -12.00
C MET A 434 22.96 -6.40 -11.54
N VAL A 435 23.56 -6.86 -10.44
CA VAL A 435 24.84 -6.31 -9.93
C VAL A 435 25.98 -6.49 -10.93
N LEU A 436 26.09 -7.67 -11.56
CA LEU A 436 27.12 -7.96 -12.55
C LEU A 436 26.97 -7.14 -13.83
N ILE A 437 25.72 -6.86 -14.24
CA ILE A 437 25.43 -5.99 -15.39
C ILE A 437 25.88 -4.56 -15.11
N GLU A 438 25.58 -4.02 -13.92
CA GLU A 438 26.03 -2.68 -13.54
C GLU A 438 27.55 -2.59 -13.36
N SER A 439 28.16 -3.69 -12.92
CA SER A 439 29.63 -3.82 -12.85
C SER A 439 30.29 -4.01 -14.23
N ARG A 440 29.52 -4.00 -15.33
CA ARG A 440 29.97 -4.21 -16.73
C ARG A 440 30.75 -5.52 -16.96
N ASN A 441 30.57 -6.54 -16.12
CA ASN A 441 31.33 -7.78 -16.20
C ASN A 441 30.60 -8.87 -17.02
N PHE A 442 30.41 -8.60 -18.31
CA PHE A 442 29.61 -9.45 -19.19
C PHE A 442 30.25 -10.81 -19.51
N ALA A 443 31.58 -10.92 -19.48
CA ALA A 443 32.30 -12.16 -19.74
C ALA A 443 32.09 -13.18 -18.60
N PHE A 444 32.14 -12.71 -17.36
CA PHE A 444 31.84 -13.54 -16.19
C PHE A 444 30.36 -13.97 -16.16
N LEU A 445 29.45 -13.08 -16.57
CA LEU A 445 28.01 -13.35 -16.63
C LEU A 445 27.66 -14.54 -17.53
N LYS A 446 28.34 -14.68 -18.68
CA LYS A 446 28.14 -15.85 -19.56
C LYS A 446 28.69 -17.15 -18.96
N LYS A 447 29.81 -17.08 -18.22
CA LYS A 447 30.42 -18.25 -17.57
C LYS A 447 29.61 -18.76 -16.37
N ILE A 448 28.99 -17.88 -15.60
CA ILE A 448 28.27 -18.26 -14.38
C ILE A 448 26.87 -18.85 -14.65
N GLN A 449 26.33 -18.68 -15.86
CA GLN A 449 24.99 -19.14 -16.22
C GLN A 449 24.72 -20.64 -15.97
N PRO A 450 25.55 -21.59 -16.42
CA PRO A 450 25.34 -23.01 -16.12
C PRO A 450 25.39 -23.29 -14.61
N ALA A 451 26.21 -22.54 -13.85
CA ALA A 451 26.25 -22.66 -12.40
C ALA A 451 24.94 -22.20 -11.75
N PHE A 452 24.30 -21.13 -12.25
CA PHE A 452 22.98 -20.70 -11.76
C PHE A 452 21.90 -21.75 -11.99
N ILE A 453 21.90 -22.44 -13.13
CA ILE A 453 20.95 -23.52 -13.41
C ILE A 453 21.20 -24.71 -12.47
N GLY A 454 22.46 -25.13 -12.32
CA GLY A 454 22.84 -26.20 -11.39
C GLY A 454 22.49 -25.88 -9.94
N LEU A 455 22.71 -24.64 -9.51
CA LEU A 455 22.38 -24.15 -8.17
C LEU A 455 20.87 -24.12 -7.95
N SER A 456 20.13 -23.44 -8.85
CA SER A 456 18.73 -23.08 -8.63
C SER A 456 17.76 -24.21 -8.92
N TRP A 457 18.09 -25.14 -9.83
CA TRP A 457 17.26 -26.32 -10.09
C TRP A 457 17.88 -27.60 -9.51
N GLY A 458 19.20 -27.77 -9.58
CA GLY A 458 19.85 -28.99 -9.13
C GLY A 458 19.78 -29.20 -7.62
N ILE A 459 20.08 -28.17 -6.81
CA ILE A 459 20.03 -28.28 -5.34
C ILE A 459 18.60 -28.60 -4.84
N PRO A 460 17.55 -27.85 -5.19
CA PRO A 460 16.19 -28.20 -4.76
C PRO A 460 15.77 -29.60 -5.20
N LEU A 461 16.15 -30.04 -6.41
CA LEU A 461 15.81 -31.36 -6.90
C LEU A 461 16.49 -32.47 -6.09
N LEU A 462 17.73 -32.26 -5.64
CA LEU A 462 18.42 -33.17 -4.73
C LEU A 462 17.80 -33.21 -3.32
N PHE A 463 17.31 -32.08 -2.81
CA PHE A 463 16.60 -32.04 -1.53
C PHE A 463 15.28 -32.80 -1.59
N VAL A 464 14.53 -32.62 -2.67
CA VAL A 464 13.25 -33.29 -2.88
C VAL A 464 13.43 -34.79 -3.11
N ALA A 465 14.46 -35.21 -3.85
CA ALA A 465 14.75 -36.62 -4.11
C ALA A 465 15.15 -37.44 -2.87
N ARG A 466 15.39 -36.80 -1.71
CA ARG A 466 15.70 -37.46 -0.43
C ARG A 466 14.47 -37.73 0.44
N VAL A 467 13.31 -37.21 0.04
CA VAL A 467 12.00 -37.39 0.70
C VAL A 467 11.20 -38.41 -0.10
#